data_AF-A0A9Q0S260-F1
#
_entry.id   AF-A0A9Q0S260-F1
#
_cell.length_a   1.000
_cell.length_b   1.000
_cell.length_c   1.000
_cell.angle_alpha   90.00
_cell.angle_beta   90.00
_cell.angle_gamma   90.00
#
_symmetry.space_group_name_H-M   'P 1'
#
loop_
_entity.id
_entity.type
_entity.pdbx_description
1 polymer ?
#
loop_
_entity_poly.entity_id
_entity_poly.type
_entity_poly.pdbx_seq_one_letter_code
_entity_poly.pdbx_strand_id
1 'polypeptide(L)'
;YLNMSGSGKSILGLWLYRSGEQEWAVKQGSPLHKRRNHWANEKAEREIKCSESVASSDKTSIIFTLKNQVGGLARALQVFQELGINVLHLELQNADPSVTQADVLVDIECDAKHLDKVIHMLQREVQSVNYASAQITGDYPPPTPLSACSSFDFGEMHWFPRKISDLDNAQNVLMYGSALDADHPGFKDPVYRKRREQFSAIANSYKYGNPIPRMQYTPEEIKTWGVVFRKLHELYAKYAVPEYMENWPQLVKYCGYREDNLPQLQDVSSFLKRKTGFQLRPVAGYLSPRDFLSGLAFRVFHCTQYIRHSSDPFYTPEPDCCHELLGHMPLLANPSFAQFSQEIGLASLGASDEDIDKIAT
;
A
#
# COMPACT_ATOMS: atom_id res chain seq x y z
N TYR A 1 -37.06 -1.17 -33.92
CA TYR A 1 -37.48 -2.06 -32.84
C TYR A 1 -36.26 -2.80 -32.31
N LEU A 2 -36.14 -2.81 -30.98
CA LEU A 2 -35.09 -3.40 -30.13
C LEU A 2 -33.81 -2.59 -29.88
N ASN A 3 -33.85 -1.98 -28.71
CA ASN A 3 -32.81 -1.35 -27.90
C ASN A 3 -32.16 -2.47 -27.07
N MET A 4 -30.83 -2.63 -27.11
CA MET A 4 -30.09 -3.41 -26.10
C MET A 4 -28.85 -2.64 -25.68
N SER A 5 -28.94 -2.13 -24.47
CA SER A 5 -27.87 -1.66 -23.59
C SER A 5 -26.84 -2.78 -23.38
N GLY A 6 -25.57 -2.47 -23.63
CA GLY A 6 -24.42 -3.29 -23.23
C GLY A 6 -23.36 -2.37 -22.67
N SER A 7 -23.38 -2.15 -21.35
CA SER A 7 -22.33 -1.44 -20.62
C SER A 7 -21.09 -2.32 -20.50
N GLY A 8 -20.27 -2.36 -21.54
CA GLY A 8 -18.90 -2.89 -21.46
C GLY A 8 -17.97 -1.84 -20.87
N LYS A 9 -17.86 -1.77 -19.55
CA LYS A 9 -16.78 -1.01 -18.88
C LYS A 9 -15.48 -1.80 -19.05
N SER A 10 -14.68 -1.39 -20.02
CA SER A 10 -13.29 -1.79 -20.19
C SER A 10 -12.41 -0.91 -19.30
N ILE A 11 -11.59 -1.46 -18.41
CA ILE A 11 -10.34 -0.86 -17.90
C ILE A 11 -9.48 -2.00 -17.34
N LEU A 12 -8.48 -2.43 -18.13
CA LEU A 12 -7.12 -2.86 -17.74
C LEU A 12 -6.40 -3.38 -18.99
N GLY A 13 -5.42 -2.60 -19.45
CA GLY A 13 -4.58 -2.93 -20.60
C GLY A 13 -3.87 -1.71 -21.18
N LEU A 14 -2.74 -1.32 -20.59
CA LEU A 14 -1.71 -0.53 -21.27
C LEU A 14 -0.49 -1.47 -21.40
N TRP A 15 0.09 -1.81 -22.56
CA TRP A 15 -0.02 -1.34 -23.94
C TRP A 15 0.28 -2.50 -24.93
N LEU A 16 -0.56 -2.65 -25.95
CA LEU A 16 -0.21 -2.86 -27.38
C LEU A 16 -1.53 -2.95 -28.15
N TYR A 17 -1.98 -1.83 -28.72
CA TYR A 17 -3.09 -1.86 -29.68
C TYR A 17 -2.56 -1.55 -31.09
N ARG A 18 -2.97 -2.41 -32.03
CA ARG A 18 -2.77 -2.26 -33.47
C ARG A 18 -3.93 -1.46 -34.03
N SER A 19 -3.76 -0.17 -34.30
CA SER A 19 -4.67 0.50 -35.22
C SER A 19 -4.32 0.08 -36.65
N GLY A 20 -5.34 -0.18 -37.46
CA GLY A 20 -5.18 -0.58 -38.85
C GLY A 20 -4.36 0.43 -39.66
N GLU A 21 -3.57 -0.15 -40.57
CA GLU A 21 -2.93 0.40 -41.77
C GLU A 21 -1.92 1.58 -41.62
N GLN A 22 -0.66 1.15 -41.75
CA GLN A 22 0.58 1.85 -42.14
C GLN A 22 1.19 2.93 -41.21
N GLU A 23 2.42 2.60 -40.78
CA GLU A 23 3.45 3.37 -40.08
C GLU A 23 3.36 3.58 -38.54
N TRP A 24 4.46 3.23 -37.87
CA TRP A 24 4.70 3.45 -36.44
C TRP A 24 5.13 4.91 -36.24
N ALA A 25 4.28 5.74 -35.63
CA ALA A 25 4.65 7.10 -35.23
C ALA A 25 4.90 7.20 -33.72
N VAL A 26 6.11 7.61 -33.33
CA VAL A 26 6.45 7.96 -31.95
C VAL A 26 5.88 9.34 -31.64
N LYS A 27 5.00 9.45 -30.65
CA LYS A 27 4.53 10.74 -30.14
C LYS A 27 5.67 11.40 -29.36
N GLN A 28 6.36 12.36 -29.98
CA GLN A 28 7.42 13.10 -29.29
C GLN A 28 6.83 14.00 -28.21
N GLY A 29 7.16 13.69 -26.95
CA GLY A 29 7.15 14.63 -25.84
C GLY A 29 5.80 14.96 -25.22
N SER A 30 5.75 14.91 -23.89
CA SER A 30 4.75 15.62 -23.09
C SER A 30 5.15 17.11 -23.01
N PRO A 31 4.23 18.09 -23.11
CA PRO A 31 4.58 19.49 -22.96
C PRO A 31 5.02 19.73 -21.51
N LEU A 32 6.35 19.80 -21.31
CA LEU A 32 6.99 20.27 -20.09
C LEU A 32 6.36 21.59 -19.67
N HIS A 33 5.78 21.62 -18.47
CA HIS A 33 5.33 22.85 -17.83
C HIS A 33 6.55 23.76 -17.66
N LYS A 34 6.60 24.89 -18.38
CA LYS A 34 7.63 25.91 -18.20
C LYS A 34 7.54 26.41 -16.76
N ARG A 35 8.61 26.18 -16.00
CA ARG A 35 8.82 26.71 -14.64
C ARG A 35 8.73 28.24 -14.70
N ARG A 36 7.61 28.81 -14.25
CA ARG A 36 7.36 30.25 -14.26
C ARG A 36 7.88 30.83 -12.93
N ASN A 37 8.99 31.56 -12.99
CA ASN A 37 9.51 32.32 -11.86
C ASN A 37 8.57 33.50 -11.55
N HIS A 38 7.66 33.32 -10.60
CA HIS A 38 6.91 34.39 -9.94
C HIS A 38 6.99 34.21 -8.42
N TRP A 39 8.17 34.46 -7.83
CA TRP A 39 8.35 34.48 -6.37
C TRP A 39 9.25 35.63 -5.90
N ALA A 40 9.25 36.76 -6.61
CA ALA A 40 10.08 37.91 -6.24
C ALA A 40 9.35 39.26 -6.22
N ASN A 41 8.03 39.34 -6.41
CA ASN A 41 7.37 40.65 -6.52
C ASN A 41 6.01 40.84 -5.80
N GLU A 42 5.63 39.94 -4.89
CA GLU A 42 4.42 40.11 -4.05
C GLU A 42 4.76 40.36 -2.57
N LYS A 43 6.01 40.77 -2.28
CA LYS A 43 6.47 41.08 -0.91
C LYS A 43 6.36 42.57 -0.53
N ALA A 44 5.84 43.43 -1.42
CA ALA A 44 5.86 44.89 -1.25
C ALA A 44 4.48 45.56 -1.09
N GLU A 45 3.37 44.83 -1.22
CA GLU A 45 2.02 45.42 -1.11
C GLU A 45 1.11 44.56 -0.24
N ARG A 46 1.40 44.53 1.07
CA ARG A 46 0.45 44.25 2.15
C ARG A 46 1.10 44.55 3.51
N GLU A 47 1.72 45.72 3.61
CA GLU A 47 1.83 46.41 4.90
C GLU A 47 0.46 47.02 5.22
N ILE A 48 -0.42 46.24 5.83
CA ILE A 48 -1.59 46.75 6.54
C ILE A 48 -1.49 46.28 7.99
N LYS A 49 -1.38 47.26 8.87
CA LYS A 49 -1.39 47.18 10.34
C LYS A 49 -2.20 46.00 10.88
N CYS A 50 -1.50 45.09 11.57
CA CYS A 50 -2.04 44.35 12.71
C CYS A 50 -1.02 44.42 13.84
N SER A 51 -1.07 45.54 14.55
CA SER A 51 -0.63 45.60 15.94
C SER A 51 -1.70 44.90 16.78
N GLU A 52 -1.46 43.66 17.19
CA GLU A 52 -2.05 43.06 18.39
C GLU A 52 -1.26 41.79 18.75
N SER A 53 -1.05 41.62 20.05
CA SER A 53 -0.13 40.69 20.72
C SER A 53 -0.14 39.24 20.23
N VAL A 54 1.01 38.73 19.79
CA VAL A 54 1.27 37.29 19.69
C VAL A 54 1.47 36.76 21.11
N ALA A 55 0.42 36.16 21.69
CA ALA A 55 0.55 35.39 22.91
C ALA A 55 1.36 34.12 22.58
N SER A 56 2.46 33.88 23.31
CA SER A 56 3.17 32.60 23.26
C SER A 56 2.20 31.50 23.70
N SER A 57 1.88 30.55 22.83
CA SER A 57 1.12 29.39 23.23
C SER A 57 2.04 28.43 23.98
N ASP A 58 1.75 28.23 25.27
CA ASP A 58 2.55 27.35 26.11
C ASP A 58 2.23 25.89 25.74
N LYS A 59 3.25 25.16 25.27
CA LYS A 59 3.16 23.72 25.03
C LYS A 59 3.25 22.99 26.35
N THR A 60 2.32 22.08 26.60
CA THR A 60 2.27 21.29 27.83
C THR A 60 2.22 19.80 27.50
N SER A 61 3.06 19.01 28.15
CA SER A 61 3.03 17.55 28.05
C SER A 61 2.31 16.97 29.26
N ILE A 62 1.29 16.14 29.01
CA ILE A 62 0.48 15.46 30.02
C ILE A 62 0.73 13.96 29.90
N ILE A 63 1.03 13.30 31.03
CA ILE A 63 1.13 11.85 31.13
C ILE A 63 -0.01 11.37 32.02
N PHE A 64 -0.86 10.48 31.54
CA PHE A 64 -1.91 9.88 32.36
C PHE A 64 -1.99 8.36 32.21
N THR A 65 -2.38 7.69 33.29
CA THR A 65 -2.52 6.24 33.35
C THR A 65 -3.99 5.87 33.18
N LEU A 66 -4.30 5.00 32.23
CA LEU A 66 -5.67 4.57 31.97
C LEU A 66 -6.19 3.62 33.05
N LYS A 67 -7.48 3.75 33.40
CA LYS A 67 -8.19 2.72 34.17
C LYS A 67 -8.33 1.48 33.30
N ASN A 68 -8.16 0.28 33.87
CA ASN A 68 -8.37 -1.00 33.16
C ASN A 68 -9.86 -1.25 32.89
N GLN A 69 -10.42 -0.49 31.95
CA GLN A 69 -11.81 -0.54 31.53
C GLN A 69 -11.92 -0.34 30.02
N VAL A 70 -12.86 -1.04 29.39
CA VAL A 70 -13.16 -0.87 27.96
C VAL A 70 -13.57 0.58 27.69
N GLY A 71 -12.96 1.18 26.66
CA GLY A 71 -13.24 2.56 26.26
C GLY A 71 -12.56 3.65 27.11
N GLY A 72 -11.67 3.30 28.05
CA GLY A 72 -10.99 4.29 28.90
C GLY A 72 -10.23 5.38 28.11
N LEU A 73 -9.52 4.99 27.04
CA LEU A 73 -8.82 5.94 26.17
C LEU A 73 -9.78 6.87 25.43
N ALA A 74 -10.89 6.35 24.90
CA ALA A 74 -11.87 7.15 24.18
C ALA A 74 -12.48 8.23 25.10
N ARG A 75 -12.81 7.89 26.35
CA ARG A 75 -13.30 8.86 27.35
C ARG A 75 -12.26 9.90 27.72
N ALA A 76 -10.99 9.51 27.85
CA ALA A 76 -9.90 10.46 28.10
C ALA A 76 -9.71 11.43 26.93
N LEU A 77 -9.82 10.97 25.68
CA LEU A 77 -9.72 11.82 24.49
C LEU A 77 -10.89 12.76 24.31
N GLN A 78 -12.08 12.33 24.72
CA GLN A 78 -13.29 13.16 24.69
C GLN A 78 -13.15 14.43 25.55
N VAL A 79 -12.37 14.39 26.64
CA VAL A 79 -12.08 15.57 27.46
C VAL A 79 -11.40 16.68 26.65
N PHE A 80 -10.41 16.34 25.82
CA PHE A 80 -9.72 17.32 24.98
C PHE A 80 -10.64 17.87 23.88
N GLN A 81 -11.49 17.02 23.33
CA GLN A 81 -12.47 17.40 22.32
C GLN A 81 -13.55 18.36 22.87
N GLU A 82 -14.10 18.06 24.06
CA GLU A 82 -15.11 18.91 24.73
C GLU A 82 -14.56 20.29 25.11
N LEU A 83 -13.27 20.35 25.45
CA LEU A 83 -12.58 21.60 25.78
C LEU A 83 -12.01 22.33 24.56
N GLY A 84 -12.13 21.75 23.36
CA GLY A 84 -11.63 22.35 22.12
C GLY A 84 -10.10 22.48 22.08
N ILE A 85 -9.37 21.56 22.74
CA ILE A 85 -7.92 21.63 22.89
C ILE A 85 -7.25 20.82 21.80
N ASN A 86 -6.25 21.43 21.16
CA ASN A 86 -5.49 20.79 20.11
C ASN A 86 -4.46 19.81 20.69
N VAL A 87 -4.57 18.55 20.30
CA VAL A 87 -3.59 17.51 20.62
C VAL A 87 -2.54 17.50 19.53
N LEU A 88 -1.30 17.85 19.88
CA LEU A 88 -0.17 17.92 18.95
C LEU A 88 0.45 16.55 18.71
N HIS A 89 0.51 15.73 19.75
CA HIS A 89 1.13 14.42 19.71
C HIS A 89 0.52 13.51 20.79
N LEU A 90 0.34 12.24 20.48
CA LEU A 90 -0.17 11.22 21.39
C LEU A 90 0.65 9.94 21.22
N GLU A 91 1.23 9.48 22.32
CA GLU A 91 2.01 8.25 22.36
C GLU A 91 1.49 7.35 23.49
N LEU A 92 1.30 6.08 23.16
CA LEU A 92 0.97 5.06 24.15
C LEU A 92 2.27 4.41 24.62
N GLN A 93 2.64 4.64 25.87
CA GLN A 93 3.77 3.94 26.47
C GLN A 93 3.33 2.53 26.85
N ASN A 94 3.89 1.54 26.15
CA ASN A 94 3.66 0.15 26.49
C ASN A 94 4.30 -0.14 27.84
N ALA A 95 3.46 -0.38 28.86
CA ALA A 95 3.95 -1.05 30.05
C ALA A 95 4.33 -2.50 29.70
N ASP A 96 5.25 -3.06 30.47
CA ASP A 96 5.66 -4.46 30.46
C ASP A 96 4.42 -5.39 30.28
N PRO A 97 4.46 -6.45 29.45
CA PRO A 97 3.32 -7.36 29.23
C PRO A 97 2.76 -8.02 30.51
N SER A 98 3.45 -7.91 31.65
CA SER A 98 2.96 -8.30 32.98
C SER A 98 2.11 -7.23 33.70
N VAL A 99 2.06 -5.99 33.18
CA VAL A 99 1.43 -4.82 33.79
C VAL A 99 0.14 -4.46 33.06
N THR A 100 -0.99 -4.57 33.75
CA THR A 100 -2.34 -4.29 33.23
C THR A 100 -2.69 -2.80 33.17
N GLN A 101 -1.69 -1.91 33.12
CA GLN A 101 -1.85 -0.46 33.12
C GLN A 101 -1.12 0.11 31.91
N ALA A 102 -1.74 1.04 31.20
CA ALA A 102 -1.14 1.72 30.05
C ALA A 102 -1.01 3.21 30.36
N ASP A 103 0.20 3.73 30.18
CA ASP A 103 0.48 5.15 30.30
C ASP A 103 0.36 5.80 28.93
N VAL A 104 -0.22 6.99 28.89
CA VAL A 104 -0.45 7.76 27.67
C VAL A 104 0.22 9.12 27.85
N LEU A 105 1.14 9.43 26.95
CA LEU A 105 1.77 10.73 26.82
C LEU A 105 0.99 11.53 25.76
N VAL A 106 0.57 12.74 26.11
CA VAL A 106 -0.15 13.65 25.23
C VAL A 106 0.48 15.03 25.30
N ASP A 107 0.92 15.55 24.16
CA ASP A 107 1.39 16.92 24.03
C ASP A 107 0.24 17.80 23.53
N ILE A 108 -0.04 18.87 24.26
CA ILE A 108 -1.13 19.81 23.98
C ILE A 108 -0.63 21.25 23.88
N GLU A 109 -1.36 22.05 23.14
CA GLU A 109 -1.22 23.51 23.11
C GLU A 109 -2.36 24.11 23.93
N CYS A 110 -2.03 24.65 25.11
CA CYS A 110 -3.05 25.04 26.08
C CYS A 110 -2.54 26.16 26.98
N ASP A 111 -3.36 27.19 27.22
CA ASP A 111 -3.04 28.21 28.21
C ASP A 111 -3.22 27.66 29.65
N ALA A 112 -2.67 28.37 30.64
CA ALA A 112 -2.75 27.94 32.04
C ALA A 112 -4.19 27.80 32.55
N LYS A 113 -5.15 28.59 32.02
CA LYS A 113 -6.55 28.57 32.46
C LYS A 113 -7.32 27.35 31.97
N HIS A 114 -7.04 26.90 30.74
CA HIS A 114 -7.65 25.69 30.18
C HIS A 114 -6.95 24.44 30.71
N LEU A 115 -5.64 24.51 31.05
CA LEU A 115 -4.90 23.39 31.61
C LEU A 115 -5.52 22.88 32.91
N ASP A 116 -5.88 23.77 33.84
CA ASP A 116 -6.54 23.39 35.10
C ASP A 116 -7.84 22.63 34.86
N LYS A 117 -8.63 23.04 33.85
CA LYS A 117 -9.88 22.37 33.48
C LYS A 117 -9.63 20.99 32.87
N VAL A 118 -8.62 20.87 32.01
CA VAL A 118 -8.19 19.59 31.43
C VAL A 118 -7.82 18.60 32.51
N ILE A 119 -6.95 19.00 33.43
CA ILE A 119 -6.48 18.14 34.50
C ILE A 119 -7.65 17.70 35.39
N HIS A 120 -8.54 18.63 35.75
CA HIS A 120 -9.71 18.32 36.56
C HIS A 120 -10.67 17.33 35.86
N MET A 121 -10.89 17.46 34.55
CA MET A 121 -11.74 16.55 33.79
C MET A 121 -11.06 15.19 33.57
N LEU A 122 -9.77 15.17 33.25
CA LEU A 122 -9.00 13.93 33.07
C LEU A 122 -8.93 13.11 34.36
N GLN A 123 -8.74 13.74 35.52
CA GLN A 123 -8.70 13.07 36.83
C GLN A 123 -9.97 12.25 37.12
N ARG A 124 -11.11 12.57 36.50
CA ARG A 124 -12.36 11.81 36.64
C ARG A 124 -12.33 10.52 35.82
N GLU A 125 -11.71 10.57 34.65
CA GLU A 125 -11.71 9.47 33.67
C GLU A 125 -10.52 8.51 33.84
N VAL A 126 -9.36 9.02 34.27
CA VAL A 126 -8.11 8.27 34.31
C VAL A 126 -7.66 7.95 35.75
N GLN A 127 -6.70 7.05 35.92
CA GLN A 127 -6.24 6.58 37.23
C GLN A 127 -5.30 7.57 37.90
N SER A 128 -4.40 8.18 37.13
CA SER A 128 -3.46 9.21 37.58
C SER A 128 -3.12 10.13 36.42
N VAL A 129 -2.84 11.40 36.72
CA VAL A 129 -2.43 12.43 35.76
C VAL A 129 -1.22 13.16 36.33
N ASN A 130 -0.16 13.27 35.53
CA ASN A 130 1.01 14.10 35.77
C ASN A 130 1.18 15.04 34.56
N TYR A 131 1.73 16.22 34.76
CA TYR A 131 2.03 17.13 33.66
C TYR A 131 3.35 17.86 33.89
N ALA A 132 4.02 18.21 32.80
CA ALA A 132 5.22 19.03 32.79
C ALA A 132 5.02 20.20 31.81
N SER A 133 5.15 21.43 32.30
CA SER A 133 5.24 22.62 31.45
C SER A 133 6.70 22.82 31.05
N ALA A 134 7.06 22.48 29.81
CA ALA A 134 8.39 22.73 29.29
C ALA A 134 8.42 24.09 28.57
N GLN A 135 9.21 25.04 29.06
CA GLN A 135 9.60 26.22 28.26
C GLN A 135 10.61 25.76 27.21
N ILE A 136 10.12 25.33 26.05
CA ILE A 136 10.97 24.86 24.95
C ILE A 136 11.52 26.09 24.18
N THR A 137 12.74 26.50 24.51
CA THR A 137 13.54 27.40 23.67
C THR A 137 14.20 26.60 22.55
N GLY A 138 13.53 26.48 21.40
CA GLY A 138 14.09 25.84 20.22
C GLY A 138 13.30 26.18 18.97
N ASP A 139 13.92 26.93 18.05
CA ASP A 139 13.39 27.28 16.74
C ASP A 139 13.19 26.01 15.90
N TYR A 140 11.97 25.48 15.91
CA TYR A 140 11.51 24.57 14.86
C TYR A 140 10.61 25.35 13.91
N PRO A 141 10.69 25.10 12.58
CA PRO A 141 9.77 25.73 11.64
C PRO A 141 8.33 25.42 12.05
N PRO A 142 7.39 26.37 11.90
CA PRO A 142 6.02 26.18 12.31
C PRO A 142 5.44 24.96 11.57
N PRO A 143 4.70 24.07 12.26
CA PRO A 143 3.95 23.04 11.57
C PRO A 143 2.98 23.73 10.61
N THR A 144 2.87 23.18 9.41
CA THR A 144 1.89 23.64 8.42
C THR A 144 0.52 23.61 9.08
N PRO A 145 -0.23 24.73 9.13
CA PRO A 145 -1.55 24.71 9.74
C PRO A 145 -2.38 23.70 8.96
N LEU A 146 -2.84 22.66 9.67
CA LEU A 146 -3.99 21.87 9.24
C LEU A 146 -5.14 22.87 9.23
N SER A 147 -5.33 23.54 8.08
CA SER A 147 -6.55 24.28 7.81
C SER A 147 -7.68 23.34 8.15
N ALA A 148 -8.56 23.76 9.05
CA ALA A 148 -9.70 22.99 9.53
C ALA A 148 -10.39 22.27 8.37
N CYS A 149 -9.99 21.04 8.11
CA CYS A 149 -10.83 20.10 7.41
C CYS A 149 -12.05 20.00 8.31
N SER A 150 -13.21 20.36 7.76
CA SER A 150 -14.51 19.96 8.30
C SER A 150 -14.37 18.60 8.96
N SER A 151 -14.62 18.53 10.26
CA SER A 151 -14.61 17.31 11.10
C SER A 151 -14.44 16.04 10.27
N PHE A 152 -13.21 15.50 10.21
CA PHE A 152 -12.99 14.19 9.61
C PHE A 152 -13.87 13.21 10.37
N ASP A 153 -14.98 12.80 9.77
CA ASP A 153 -15.87 11.83 10.36
C ASP A 153 -15.21 10.46 10.22
N PHE A 154 -14.54 10.02 11.28
CA PHE A 154 -13.93 8.70 11.35
C PHE A 154 -14.96 7.57 11.16
N GLY A 155 -16.27 7.87 11.21
CA GLY A 155 -17.34 6.93 10.90
C GLY A 155 -17.44 6.53 9.42
N GLU A 156 -16.97 7.37 8.50
CA GLU A 156 -17.02 7.10 7.04
C GLU A 156 -15.69 6.57 6.47
N MET A 157 -14.62 6.53 7.27
CA MET A 157 -13.31 6.09 6.76
C MET A 157 -13.29 4.58 6.54
N HIS A 158 -13.09 4.16 5.29
CA HIS A 158 -12.95 2.75 4.95
C HIS A 158 -11.79 2.12 5.73
N TRP A 159 -12.00 0.90 6.22
CA TRP A 159 -10.94 0.15 6.90
C TRP A 159 -9.72 -0.03 5.99
N PHE A 160 -8.54 0.09 6.58
CA PHE A 160 -7.27 -0.21 5.94
C PHE A 160 -6.30 -0.86 6.94
N PRO A 161 -5.39 -1.73 6.47
CA PRO A 161 -4.37 -2.34 7.33
C PRO A 161 -3.46 -1.27 7.94
N ARG A 162 -3.22 -1.32 9.25
CA ARG A 162 -2.34 -0.38 9.96
C ARG A 162 -0.96 -0.97 10.22
N LYS A 163 -0.89 -2.29 10.34
CA LYS A 163 0.34 -3.07 10.44
C LYS A 163 0.43 -4.00 9.25
N ILE A 164 1.66 -4.35 8.87
CA ILE A 164 1.93 -5.29 7.77
C ILE A 164 1.32 -6.68 8.02
N SER A 165 1.16 -7.09 9.29
CA SER A 165 0.46 -8.32 9.67
C SER A 165 -1.03 -8.27 9.39
N ASP A 166 -1.65 -7.08 9.35
CA ASP A 166 -3.09 -6.92 9.11
C ASP A 166 -3.46 -7.29 7.67
N LEU A 167 -2.48 -7.37 6.76
CA LEU A 167 -2.66 -7.92 5.41
C LEU A 167 -3.13 -9.38 5.42
N ASP A 168 -2.96 -10.10 6.53
CA ASP A 168 -3.57 -11.43 6.74
C ASP A 168 -5.10 -11.41 6.70
N ASN A 169 -5.71 -10.24 6.93
CA ASN A 169 -7.15 -10.02 6.90
C ASN A 169 -7.63 -9.31 5.62
N ALA A 170 -6.70 -8.87 4.76
CA ALA A 170 -6.98 -8.14 3.52
C ALA A 170 -6.67 -9.03 2.29
N GLN A 171 -7.41 -10.12 2.14
CA GLN A 171 -7.21 -11.13 1.08
C GLN A 171 -8.53 -11.44 0.34
N ASN A 172 -9.34 -10.43 0.05
CA ASN A 172 -10.62 -10.65 -0.64
C ASN A 172 -10.36 -10.95 -2.13
N VAL A 173 -10.32 -12.25 -2.47
CA VAL A 173 -10.15 -12.74 -3.84
C VAL A 173 -11.49 -12.67 -4.57
N LEU A 174 -11.54 -11.86 -5.64
CA LEU A 174 -12.71 -11.64 -6.47
C LEU A 174 -12.85 -12.69 -7.58
N MET A 175 -11.75 -13.04 -8.25
CA MET A 175 -11.75 -13.88 -9.44
C MET A 175 -10.51 -14.75 -9.52
N TYR A 176 -10.55 -15.79 -10.35
CA TYR A 176 -9.40 -16.64 -10.69
C TYR A 176 -8.72 -17.27 -9.46
N GLY A 177 -9.52 -17.60 -8.45
CA GLY A 177 -9.08 -18.37 -7.28
C GLY A 177 -9.05 -19.86 -7.60
N SER A 178 -9.88 -20.64 -6.89
CA SER A 178 -10.12 -22.05 -7.18
C SER A 178 -11.14 -22.28 -8.30
N ALA A 179 -12.09 -21.36 -8.49
CA ALA A 179 -13.07 -21.41 -9.55
C ALA A 179 -12.55 -20.71 -10.81
N LEU A 180 -12.72 -21.37 -11.95
CA LEU A 180 -12.34 -20.88 -13.27
C LEU A 180 -13.60 -20.59 -14.09
N ASP A 181 -13.53 -19.57 -14.93
CA ASP A 181 -14.61 -19.24 -15.87
C ASP A 181 -14.73 -20.30 -16.97
N ALA A 182 -15.91 -20.42 -17.58
CA ALA A 182 -16.24 -21.48 -18.53
C ALA A 182 -15.41 -21.45 -19.82
N ASP A 183 -14.92 -20.27 -20.20
CA ASP A 183 -14.05 -19.99 -21.34
C ASP A 183 -12.56 -20.14 -21.02
N HIS A 184 -12.18 -20.34 -19.75
CA HIS A 184 -10.81 -20.59 -19.35
C HIS A 184 -10.29 -21.92 -19.95
N PRO A 185 -9.08 -21.97 -20.54
CA PRO A 185 -8.56 -23.18 -21.21
C PRO A 185 -8.49 -24.40 -20.28
N GLY A 186 -8.26 -24.17 -18.98
CA GLY A 186 -8.25 -25.20 -17.94
C GLY A 186 -9.62 -25.56 -17.34
N PHE A 187 -10.73 -24.98 -17.79
CA PHE A 187 -12.06 -25.20 -17.17
C PHE A 187 -12.51 -26.67 -17.21
N LYS A 188 -12.20 -27.37 -18.31
CA LYS A 188 -12.55 -28.78 -18.52
C LYS A 188 -11.44 -29.74 -18.08
N ASP A 189 -10.30 -29.23 -17.62
CA ASP A 189 -9.19 -30.05 -17.15
C ASP A 189 -9.30 -30.29 -15.62
N PRO A 190 -9.69 -31.50 -15.18
CA PRO A 190 -9.82 -31.80 -13.76
C PRO A 190 -8.47 -31.81 -13.03
N VAL A 191 -7.36 -32.11 -13.72
CA VAL A 191 -6.01 -32.11 -13.14
C VAL A 191 -5.58 -30.68 -12.87
N TYR A 192 -5.76 -29.79 -13.86
CA TYR A 192 -5.44 -28.37 -13.71
C TYR A 192 -6.28 -27.70 -12.62
N ARG A 193 -7.58 -27.99 -12.56
CA ARG A 193 -8.47 -27.45 -11.50
C ARG A 193 -8.05 -27.89 -10.11
N LYS A 194 -7.79 -29.19 -9.92
CA LYS A 194 -7.28 -29.71 -8.65
C LYS A 194 -5.93 -29.09 -8.29
N ARG A 195 -5.08 -28.83 -9.28
CA ARG A 195 -3.80 -28.15 -9.10
C ARG A 195 -3.99 -26.69 -8.65
N ARG A 196 -4.97 -25.96 -9.18
CA ARG A 196 -5.34 -24.61 -8.74
C ARG A 196 -5.88 -24.57 -7.31
N GLU A 197 -6.70 -25.54 -6.93
CA GLU A 197 -7.17 -25.68 -5.54
C GLU A 197 -6.01 -25.84 -4.56
N GLN A 198 -4.95 -26.57 -4.92
CA GLN A 198 -3.75 -26.70 -4.10
C GLN A 198 -3.04 -25.35 -3.89
N PHE A 199 -2.82 -24.58 -4.96
CA PHE A 199 -2.22 -23.25 -4.86
C PHE A 199 -3.08 -22.29 -4.03
N SER A 200 -4.40 -22.33 -4.22
CA SER A 200 -5.34 -21.52 -3.45
C SER A 200 -5.30 -21.85 -1.95
N ALA A 201 -5.30 -23.14 -1.60
CA ALA A 201 -5.20 -23.59 -0.21
C ALA A 201 -3.89 -23.12 0.46
N ILE A 202 -2.76 -23.18 -0.28
CA ILE A 202 -1.46 -22.72 0.20
C ILE A 202 -1.48 -21.22 0.47
N ALA A 203 -1.97 -20.41 -0.48
CA ALA A 203 -2.07 -18.96 -0.30
C ALA A 203 -2.99 -18.59 0.88
N ASN A 204 -4.13 -19.25 1.02
CA ASN A 204 -5.07 -18.99 2.12
C ASN A 204 -4.53 -19.40 3.50
N SER A 205 -3.62 -20.39 3.54
CA SER A 205 -2.96 -20.83 4.77
C SER A 205 -1.78 -19.94 5.19
N TYR A 206 -1.28 -19.10 4.27
CA TYR A 206 -0.14 -18.24 4.54
C TYR A 206 -0.48 -17.14 5.55
N LYS A 207 0.45 -16.89 6.47
CA LYS A 207 0.37 -15.82 7.47
C LYS A 207 1.66 -15.02 7.50
N TYR A 208 1.55 -13.73 7.79
CA TYR A 208 2.71 -12.85 7.87
C TYR A 208 3.71 -13.38 8.90
N GLY A 209 5.00 -13.36 8.53
CA GLY A 209 6.11 -13.86 9.36
C GLY A 209 6.52 -15.30 9.04
N ASN A 210 5.65 -16.09 8.41
CA ASN A 210 6.02 -17.43 7.94
C ASN A 210 6.82 -17.36 6.64
N PRO A 211 7.72 -18.32 6.38
CA PRO A 211 8.32 -18.45 5.05
C PRO A 211 7.24 -18.82 4.02
N ILE A 212 7.34 -18.24 2.82
CA ILE A 212 6.46 -18.56 1.70
C ILE A 212 6.67 -20.03 1.31
N PRO A 213 5.59 -20.85 1.27
CA PRO A 213 5.70 -22.25 0.92
C PRO A 213 6.31 -22.46 -0.46
N ARG A 214 7.28 -23.39 -0.54
CA ARG A 214 7.93 -23.78 -1.78
C ARG A 214 7.07 -24.78 -2.54
N MET A 215 6.99 -24.60 -3.85
CA MET A 215 6.17 -25.41 -4.75
C MET A 215 7.02 -26.40 -5.53
N GLN A 216 6.62 -27.67 -5.50
CA GLN A 216 7.14 -28.66 -6.43
C GLN A 216 6.37 -28.56 -7.74
N TYR A 217 6.91 -27.79 -8.69
CA TYR A 217 6.34 -27.66 -10.02
C TYR A 217 6.52 -28.94 -10.83
N THR A 218 5.50 -29.31 -11.60
CA THR A 218 5.54 -30.49 -12.47
C THR A 218 6.44 -30.22 -13.69
N PRO A 219 6.93 -31.27 -14.38
CA PRO A 219 7.68 -31.10 -15.63
C PRO A 219 6.91 -30.33 -16.70
N GLU A 220 5.58 -30.46 -16.74
CA GLU A 220 4.73 -29.71 -17.67
C GLU A 220 4.66 -28.23 -17.31
N GLU A 221 4.50 -27.89 -16.03
CA GLU A 221 4.52 -26.50 -15.54
C GLU A 221 5.87 -25.84 -15.86
N ILE A 222 6.99 -26.52 -15.59
CA ILE A 222 8.34 -26.03 -15.91
C ILE A 222 8.52 -25.85 -17.41
N LYS A 223 7.99 -26.77 -18.24
CA LYS A 223 8.04 -26.64 -19.70
C LYS A 223 7.26 -25.43 -20.19
N THR A 224 6.06 -25.20 -19.67
CA THR A 224 5.23 -24.01 -19.99
C THR A 224 5.98 -22.72 -19.66
N TRP A 225 6.59 -22.67 -18.47
CA TRP A 225 7.46 -21.56 -18.05
C TRP A 225 8.60 -21.35 -19.05
N GLY A 226 9.34 -22.41 -19.41
CA GLY A 226 10.47 -22.32 -20.33
C GLY A 226 10.11 -21.76 -21.71
N VAL A 227 8.94 -22.14 -22.24
CA VAL A 227 8.43 -21.60 -23.51
C VAL A 227 8.23 -20.08 -23.43
N VAL A 228 7.59 -19.58 -22.37
CA VAL A 228 7.35 -18.15 -22.16
C VAL A 228 8.65 -17.40 -21.88
N PHE A 229 9.47 -17.95 -20.99
CA PHE A 229 10.76 -17.38 -20.58
C PHE A 229 11.67 -17.15 -21.79
N ARG A 230 11.86 -18.17 -22.63
CA ARG A 230 12.72 -18.06 -23.82
C ARG A 230 12.25 -16.95 -24.74
N LYS A 231 10.94 -16.91 -25.03
CA LYS A 231 10.39 -15.95 -25.98
C LYS A 231 10.47 -14.52 -25.47
N LEU A 232 10.17 -14.27 -24.20
CA LEU A 232 10.27 -12.93 -23.63
C LEU A 232 11.73 -12.50 -23.48
N HIS A 233 12.65 -13.41 -23.15
CA HIS A 233 14.07 -13.11 -23.06
C HIS A 233 14.67 -12.58 -24.37
N GLU A 234 14.25 -13.14 -25.51
CA GLU A 234 14.61 -12.61 -26.84
C GLU A 234 14.12 -11.17 -27.05
N LEU A 235 12.95 -10.83 -26.50
CA LEU A 235 12.28 -9.55 -26.72
C LEU A 235 12.76 -8.46 -25.77
N TYR A 236 13.20 -8.79 -24.55
CA TYR A 236 13.63 -7.80 -23.56
C TYR A 236 14.75 -6.90 -24.06
N ALA A 237 15.73 -7.46 -24.78
CA ALA A 237 16.85 -6.68 -25.33
C ALA A 237 16.39 -5.55 -26.27
N LYS A 238 15.21 -5.69 -26.89
CA LYS A 238 14.66 -4.70 -27.83
C LYS A 238 13.60 -3.80 -27.21
N TYR A 239 12.81 -4.31 -26.26
CA TYR A 239 11.58 -3.65 -25.82
C TYR A 239 11.54 -3.32 -24.32
N ALA A 240 12.39 -3.93 -23.49
CA ALA A 240 12.40 -3.64 -22.06
C ALA A 240 13.08 -2.30 -21.78
N VAL A 241 12.59 -1.60 -20.76
CA VAL A 241 13.20 -0.36 -20.27
C VAL A 241 14.55 -0.66 -19.59
N PRO A 242 15.49 0.30 -19.56
CA PRO A 242 16.81 0.10 -18.95
C PRO A 242 16.74 -0.41 -17.49
N GLU A 243 15.83 0.14 -16.68
CA GLU A 243 15.65 -0.22 -15.27
C GLU A 243 15.28 -1.70 -15.08
N TYR A 244 14.56 -2.27 -16.04
CA TYR A 244 14.26 -3.70 -16.07
C TYR A 244 15.54 -4.50 -16.33
N MET A 245 16.31 -4.11 -17.34
CA MET A 245 17.51 -4.82 -17.79
C MET A 245 18.68 -4.72 -16.80
N GLU A 246 18.76 -3.65 -15.99
CA GLU A 246 19.75 -3.51 -14.93
C GLU A 246 19.57 -4.56 -13.81
N ASN A 247 18.32 -4.95 -13.53
CA ASN A 247 18.00 -5.90 -12.47
C ASN A 247 17.91 -7.34 -12.97
N TRP A 248 17.62 -7.56 -14.25
CA TRP A 248 17.44 -8.88 -14.84
C TRP A 248 18.61 -9.85 -14.57
N PRO A 249 19.90 -9.50 -14.80
CA PRO A 249 21.03 -10.40 -14.52
C PRO A 249 21.13 -10.83 -13.05
N GLN A 250 20.70 -9.97 -12.12
CA GLN A 250 20.71 -10.26 -10.69
C GLN A 250 19.64 -11.30 -10.33
N LEU A 251 18.45 -11.22 -10.95
CA LEU A 251 17.38 -12.21 -10.77
C LEU A 251 17.78 -13.59 -11.34
N VAL A 252 18.42 -13.62 -12.51
CA VAL A 252 19.00 -14.85 -13.09
C VAL A 252 20.03 -15.46 -12.14
N LYS A 253 20.94 -14.63 -11.62
CA LYS A 253 22.04 -15.10 -10.77
C LYS A 253 21.60 -15.56 -9.37
N TYR A 254 20.70 -14.82 -8.71
CA TYR A 254 20.40 -15.01 -7.29
C TYR A 254 19.03 -15.61 -6.99
N CYS A 255 18.10 -15.59 -7.95
CA CYS A 255 16.72 -16.06 -7.75
C CYS A 255 16.36 -17.27 -8.62
N GLY A 256 17.32 -17.81 -9.37
CA GLY A 256 17.13 -19.02 -10.17
C GLY A 256 16.26 -18.82 -11.41
N TYR A 257 16.21 -17.61 -11.98
CA TYR A 257 15.51 -17.37 -13.25
C TYR A 257 16.26 -18.06 -14.37
N ARG A 258 15.73 -19.19 -14.84
CA ARG A 258 16.26 -19.96 -15.96
C ARG A 258 15.12 -20.59 -16.73
N GLU A 259 15.38 -20.95 -17.98
CA GLU A 259 14.38 -21.60 -18.83
C GLU A 259 13.89 -22.94 -18.25
N ASP A 260 14.77 -23.66 -17.55
CA ASP A 260 14.52 -24.98 -16.97
C ASP A 260 14.07 -24.94 -15.50
N ASN A 261 13.82 -23.75 -14.95
CA ASN A 261 13.50 -23.59 -13.53
C ASN A 261 12.60 -22.40 -13.26
N LEU A 262 11.41 -22.70 -12.74
CA LEU A 262 10.45 -21.70 -12.26
C LEU A 262 10.89 -21.20 -10.86
N PRO A 263 11.19 -19.88 -10.70
CA PRO A 263 11.64 -19.32 -9.43
C PRO A 263 10.64 -19.51 -8.28
N GLN A 264 11.17 -19.72 -7.07
CA GLN A 264 10.35 -19.81 -5.86
C GLN A 264 10.13 -18.42 -5.25
N LEU A 265 8.89 -18.10 -4.90
CA LEU A 265 8.55 -16.78 -4.34
C LEU A 265 9.37 -16.40 -3.11
N GLN A 266 9.72 -17.37 -2.25
CA GLN A 266 10.53 -17.11 -1.06
C GLN A 266 11.92 -16.53 -1.41
N ASP A 267 12.55 -17.03 -2.47
CA ASP A 267 13.89 -16.59 -2.88
C ASP A 267 13.83 -15.18 -3.47
N VAL A 268 12.83 -14.95 -4.33
CA VAL A 268 12.56 -13.64 -4.95
C VAL A 268 12.20 -12.60 -3.89
N SER A 269 11.32 -12.95 -2.93
CA SER A 269 10.96 -12.08 -1.81
C SER A 269 12.17 -11.71 -0.96
N SER A 270 13.05 -12.67 -0.69
CA SER A 270 14.27 -12.43 0.08
C SER A 270 15.24 -11.50 -0.66
N PHE A 271 15.33 -11.64 -1.99
CA PHE A 271 16.12 -10.76 -2.84
C PHE A 271 15.56 -9.33 -2.87
N LEU A 272 14.26 -9.17 -3.15
CA LEU A 272 13.60 -7.86 -3.18
C LEU A 272 13.69 -7.16 -1.83
N LYS A 273 13.55 -7.90 -0.72
CA LYS A 273 13.60 -7.30 0.62
C LYS A 273 14.97 -6.69 0.91
N ARG A 274 16.04 -7.32 0.44
CA ARG A 274 17.40 -6.76 0.54
C ARG A 274 17.64 -5.61 -0.44
N LYS A 275 17.00 -5.63 -1.61
CA LYS A 275 17.25 -4.65 -2.68
C LYS A 275 16.49 -3.35 -2.48
N THR A 276 15.19 -3.43 -2.18
CA THR A 276 14.27 -2.28 -2.12
C THR A 276 13.32 -2.35 -0.91
N GLY A 277 13.42 -3.38 -0.07
CA GLY A 277 12.49 -3.59 1.04
C GLY A 277 11.16 -4.21 0.62
N PHE A 278 10.93 -4.42 -0.68
CA PHE A 278 9.75 -5.15 -1.14
C PHE A 278 9.79 -6.62 -0.74
N GLN A 279 8.63 -7.17 -0.42
CA GLN A 279 8.48 -8.61 -0.14
C GLN A 279 7.22 -9.13 -0.82
N LEU A 280 7.21 -10.43 -1.08
CA LEU A 280 6.09 -11.09 -1.76
C LEU A 280 5.17 -11.73 -0.73
N ARG A 281 3.89 -11.81 -1.11
CA ARG A 281 2.88 -12.54 -0.37
C ARG A 281 2.11 -13.44 -1.34
N PRO A 282 2.05 -14.76 -1.12
CA PRO A 282 1.27 -15.64 -2.00
C PRO A 282 -0.20 -15.26 -1.94
N VAL A 283 -0.85 -15.17 -3.09
CA VAL A 283 -2.29 -14.90 -3.20
C VAL A 283 -2.97 -15.94 -4.07
N ALA A 284 -4.22 -16.28 -3.73
CA ALA A 284 -4.94 -17.35 -4.41
C ALA A 284 -5.46 -16.95 -5.81
N GLY A 285 -5.64 -15.65 -6.06
CA GLY A 285 -6.20 -15.12 -7.30
C GLY A 285 -6.24 -13.59 -7.27
N TYR A 286 -7.16 -13.02 -8.06
CA TYR A 286 -7.29 -11.57 -8.22
C TYR A 286 -7.92 -10.93 -6.97
N LEU A 287 -7.19 -10.07 -6.26
CA LEU A 287 -7.71 -9.34 -5.10
C LEU A 287 -8.58 -8.15 -5.50
N SER A 288 -9.39 -7.68 -4.55
CA SER A 288 -9.99 -6.33 -4.69
C SER A 288 -8.88 -5.28 -4.90
N PRO A 289 -9.11 -4.25 -5.73
CA PRO A 289 -8.12 -3.19 -5.93
C PRO A 289 -7.67 -2.56 -4.61
N ARG A 290 -8.61 -2.33 -3.68
CA ARG A 290 -8.34 -1.82 -2.34
C ARG A 290 -7.35 -2.70 -1.57
N ASP A 291 -7.58 -4.01 -1.50
CA ASP A 291 -6.70 -4.92 -0.77
C ASP A 291 -5.32 -5.00 -1.42
N PHE A 292 -5.27 -5.11 -2.75
CA PHE A 292 -4.01 -5.19 -3.47
C PHE A 292 -3.16 -3.92 -3.28
N LEU A 293 -3.76 -2.75 -3.51
CA LEU A 293 -3.09 -1.45 -3.38
C LEU A 293 -2.64 -1.20 -1.93
N SER A 294 -3.47 -1.56 -0.94
CA SER A 294 -3.09 -1.42 0.47
C SER A 294 -1.81 -2.21 0.82
N GLY A 295 -1.58 -3.35 0.17
CA GLY A 295 -0.33 -4.11 0.31
C GLY A 295 0.91 -3.32 -0.14
N LEU A 296 0.79 -2.57 -1.24
CA LEU A 296 1.90 -1.79 -1.79
C LEU A 296 2.39 -0.71 -0.81
N ALA A 297 1.51 -0.17 0.04
CA ALA A 297 1.88 0.80 1.09
C ALA A 297 2.94 0.24 2.05
N PHE A 298 2.89 -1.06 2.30
CA PHE A 298 3.83 -1.82 3.14
C PHE A 298 4.97 -2.45 2.34
N ARG A 299 5.14 -2.08 1.06
CA ARG A 299 6.03 -2.75 0.10
C ARG A 299 5.77 -4.26 0.02
N VAL A 300 4.50 -4.65 0.11
CA VAL A 300 4.07 -6.05 -0.05
C VAL A 300 3.39 -6.19 -1.40
N PHE A 301 3.95 -7.02 -2.26
CA PHE A 301 3.36 -7.36 -3.54
C PHE A 301 2.68 -8.73 -3.44
N HIS A 302 1.36 -8.76 -3.69
CA HIS A 302 0.58 -10.00 -3.74
C HIS A 302 0.85 -10.72 -5.05
N CYS A 303 1.27 -11.98 -5.00
CA CYS A 303 1.84 -12.69 -6.12
C CYS A 303 1.24 -14.10 -6.22
N THR A 304 0.71 -14.47 -7.38
CA THR A 304 0.18 -15.82 -7.61
C THR A 304 1.31 -16.84 -7.77
N GLN A 305 1.04 -18.10 -7.42
CA GLN A 305 2.02 -19.20 -7.54
C GLN A 305 1.69 -20.20 -8.66
N TYR A 306 0.47 -20.16 -9.20
CA TYR A 306 0.04 -21.04 -10.28
C TYR A 306 0.57 -20.55 -11.63
N ILE A 307 0.70 -21.47 -12.58
CA ILE A 307 1.07 -21.17 -13.96
C ILE A 307 -0.13 -21.34 -14.89
N ARG A 308 -0.16 -20.58 -15.99
CA ARG A 308 -1.14 -20.72 -17.07
C ARG A 308 -1.23 -22.14 -17.61
N HIS A 309 -2.36 -22.46 -18.21
CA HIS A 309 -2.59 -23.76 -18.83
C HIS A 309 -1.67 -23.98 -20.05
N SER A 310 -1.15 -25.20 -20.22
CA SER A 310 -0.14 -25.52 -21.23
C SER A 310 -0.66 -25.48 -22.68
N SER A 311 -1.98 -25.55 -22.88
CA SER A 311 -2.58 -25.51 -24.23
C SER A 311 -2.39 -24.18 -24.96
N ASP A 312 -2.24 -23.08 -24.21
CA ASP A 312 -2.00 -21.75 -24.78
C ASP A 312 -0.95 -21.00 -23.93
N PRO A 313 0.34 -21.30 -24.11
CA PRO A 313 1.39 -20.71 -23.27
C PRO A 313 1.57 -19.21 -23.51
N PHE A 314 1.12 -18.66 -24.64
CA PHE A 314 1.33 -17.25 -24.97
C PHE A 314 0.16 -16.34 -24.62
N TYR A 315 -0.95 -16.89 -24.11
CA TYR A 315 -2.11 -16.12 -23.69
C TYR A 315 -2.67 -16.61 -22.36
N THR A 316 -3.07 -15.68 -21.51
CA THR A 316 -3.81 -15.94 -20.28
C THR A 316 -4.60 -14.68 -19.90
N PRO A 317 -5.88 -14.80 -19.49
CA PRO A 317 -6.61 -13.68 -18.89
C PRO A 317 -6.21 -13.45 -17.43
N GLU A 318 -5.52 -14.40 -16.81
CA GLU A 318 -5.15 -14.39 -15.40
C GLU A 318 -3.69 -13.92 -15.20
N PRO A 319 -3.40 -13.22 -14.09
CA PRO A 319 -2.03 -12.90 -13.69
C PRO A 319 -1.35 -14.13 -13.09
N ASP A 320 -0.88 -15.05 -13.94
CA ASP A 320 -0.14 -16.24 -13.52
C ASP A 320 1.31 -15.91 -13.10
N CYS A 321 2.03 -16.88 -12.53
CA CYS A 321 3.39 -16.66 -12.04
C CYS A 321 4.37 -16.20 -13.15
N CYS A 322 4.10 -16.50 -14.43
CA CYS A 322 4.88 -15.92 -15.53
C CYS A 322 4.73 -14.40 -15.56
N HIS A 323 3.50 -13.86 -15.51
CA HIS A 323 3.25 -12.42 -15.44
C HIS A 323 3.93 -11.80 -14.21
N GLU A 324 3.76 -12.43 -13.05
CA GLU A 324 4.31 -11.88 -11.79
C GLU A 324 5.83 -11.81 -11.82
N LEU A 325 6.49 -12.93 -12.12
CA LEU A 325 7.93 -13.06 -12.03
C LEU A 325 8.66 -12.34 -13.16
N LEU A 326 8.13 -12.44 -14.39
CA LEU A 326 8.76 -11.88 -15.59
C LEU A 326 8.31 -10.45 -15.90
N GLY A 327 7.23 -9.97 -15.28
CA GLY A 327 6.75 -8.60 -15.44
C GLY A 327 7.18 -7.69 -14.29
N HIS A 328 6.74 -8.03 -13.07
CA HIS A 328 6.82 -7.10 -11.94
C HIS A 328 8.18 -7.10 -11.23
N MET A 329 8.77 -8.27 -10.99
CA MET A 329 9.94 -8.41 -10.10
C MET A 329 11.16 -7.57 -10.53
N PRO A 330 11.52 -7.47 -11.83
CA PRO A 330 12.66 -6.67 -12.25
C PRO A 330 12.51 -5.18 -11.96
N LEU A 331 11.29 -4.64 -12.07
CA LEU A 331 10.99 -3.25 -11.74
C LEU A 331 10.87 -3.03 -10.23
N LEU A 332 10.30 -3.95 -9.47
CA LEU A 332 10.26 -3.85 -8.00
C LEU A 332 11.67 -3.91 -7.36
N ALA A 333 12.66 -4.43 -8.08
CA ALA A 333 14.08 -4.39 -7.70
C ALA A 333 14.75 -3.03 -7.98
N ASN A 334 14.09 -2.12 -8.71
CA ASN A 334 14.56 -0.75 -8.92
C ASN A 334 14.08 0.16 -7.78
N PRO A 335 14.97 0.91 -7.08
CA PRO A 335 14.58 1.76 -5.95
C PRO A 335 13.53 2.84 -6.28
N SER A 336 13.64 3.49 -7.44
CA SER A 336 12.71 4.55 -7.84
C SER A 336 11.33 4.00 -8.13
N PHE A 337 11.25 2.87 -8.85
CA PHE A 337 9.98 2.22 -9.13
C PHE A 337 9.34 1.61 -7.88
N ALA A 338 10.15 1.07 -6.97
CA ALA A 338 9.68 0.59 -5.67
C ALA A 338 9.07 1.74 -4.84
N GLN A 339 9.72 2.90 -4.80
CA GLN A 339 9.16 4.07 -4.13
C GLN A 339 7.85 4.52 -4.79
N PHE A 340 7.83 4.67 -6.11
CA PHE A 340 6.61 5.01 -6.86
C PHE A 340 5.45 4.05 -6.56
N SER A 341 5.72 2.74 -6.56
CA SER A 341 4.71 1.72 -6.24
C SER A 341 4.20 1.84 -4.81
N GLN A 342 5.08 2.18 -3.87
CA GLN A 342 4.69 2.41 -2.48
C GLN A 342 3.81 3.66 -2.32
N GLU A 343 4.12 4.75 -3.02
CA GLU A 343 3.31 5.98 -2.99
C GLU A 343 1.88 5.73 -3.50
N ILE A 344 1.72 4.92 -4.55
CA ILE A 344 0.39 4.46 -5.01
C ILE A 344 -0.34 3.72 -3.88
N GLY A 345 0.35 2.82 -3.18
CA GLY A 345 -0.24 2.10 -2.06
C GLY A 345 -0.63 3.01 -0.91
N LEU A 346 0.21 3.97 -0.54
CA LEU A 346 -0.07 4.95 0.52
C LEU A 346 -1.29 5.81 0.18
N ALA A 347 -1.43 6.24 -1.08
CA ALA A 347 -2.59 6.99 -1.56
C ALA A 347 -3.90 6.21 -1.48
N SER A 348 -3.84 4.87 -1.49
CA SER A 348 -5.04 4.02 -1.40
C SER A 348 -5.58 3.85 0.03
N LEU A 349 -4.77 4.13 1.06
CA LEU A 349 -5.15 3.86 2.45
C LEU A 349 -6.28 4.80 2.91
N GLY A 350 -7.45 4.21 3.19
CA GLY A 350 -8.64 4.95 3.60
C GLY A 350 -9.30 5.77 2.48
N ALA A 351 -8.85 5.64 1.23
CA ALA A 351 -9.47 6.30 0.08
C ALA A 351 -10.91 5.82 -0.14
N SER A 352 -11.75 6.67 -0.73
CA SER A 352 -13.11 6.29 -1.15
C SER A 352 -13.07 5.21 -2.25
N ASP A 353 -14.14 4.45 -2.44
CA ASP A 353 -14.20 3.46 -3.54
C ASP A 353 -14.01 4.12 -4.92
N GLU A 354 -14.53 5.34 -5.13
CA GLU A 354 -14.33 6.11 -6.35
C GLU A 354 -12.87 6.47 -6.61
N ASP A 355 -12.12 6.80 -5.55
CA ASP A 355 -10.70 7.13 -5.68
C ASP A 355 -9.84 5.86 -5.83
N ILE A 356 -10.23 4.75 -5.22
CA ILE A 356 -9.62 3.44 -5.48
C ILE A 356 -9.76 3.09 -6.97
N ASP A 357 -10.93 3.28 -7.57
CA ASP A 357 -11.16 3.03 -9.00
C ASP A 357 -10.27 3.92 -9.88
N LYS A 358 -10.08 5.20 -9.50
CA LYS A 358 -9.17 6.12 -10.21
C LYS A 358 -7.70 5.70 -10.07
N ILE A 359 -7.28 5.26 -8.89
CA ILE A 359 -5.90 4.80 -8.65
C ILE A 359 -5.62 3.49 -9.39
N ALA A 360 -6.64 2.64 -9.56
CA ALA A 360 -6.55 1.39 -10.31
C ALA A 360 -6.54 1.58 -11.84
N THR A 361 -6.95 2.76 -12.34
CA THR A 361 -6.97 3.11 -13.77
C THR A 361 -5.65 3.70 -14.22
#